data_AF-G2H1D8-F1
#
_entry.id   AF-G2H1D8-F1
#
_cell.length_a   1.000
_cell.length_b   1.000
_cell.length_c   1.000
_cell.angle_alpha   90.00
_cell.angle_beta   90.00
_cell.angle_gamma   90.00
#
_symmetry.space_group_name_H-M   'P 1'
#
loop_
_entity.id
_entity.type
_entity.pdbx_description
1 polymer ?
#
loop_
_entity_poly.entity_id
_entity_poly.type
_entity_poly.pdbx_seq_one_letter_code
_entity_poly.pdbx_strand_id
1 'polypeptide(L)' 'MYNFGMTYPLKFRQHVLAIKEKEKLTYAETATRFCVGTASLMRWARRIEPCQTRDKPA' A
#
# COMPACT_ATOMS: atom_id res chain seq x y z
N MET A 1 19.70 -5.26 1.98
CA MET A 1 19.56 -4.35 0.82
C MET A 1 18.16 -4.54 0.24
N TYR A 2 17.27 -3.53 0.30
CA TYR A 2 15.89 -3.65 -0.20
C TYR A 2 15.77 -3.01 -1.59
N ASN A 3 15.65 -3.81 -2.64
CA ASN A 3 15.29 -3.33 -3.97
C ASN A 3 14.56 -4.40 -4.79
N PHE A 4 13.24 -4.21 -4.90
CA PHE A 4 12.46 -4.46 -6.12
C PHE A 4 11.41 -3.34 -6.22
N GLY A 5 11.89 -2.14 -6.61
CA GLY A 5 11.11 -1.03 -7.15
C GLY A 5 10.22 -0.22 -6.18
N MET A 6 10.79 0.79 -5.51
CA MET A 6 10.11 2.00 -4.99
C MET A 6 8.75 1.80 -4.27
N THR A 7 8.57 0.70 -3.56
CA THR A 7 7.26 0.37 -2.99
C THR A 7 7.37 -0.01 -1.54
N TYR A 8 6.43 0.50 -0.74
CA TYR A 8 6.38 0.27 0.70
C TYR A 8 6.24 -1.25 0.99
N PRO A 9 6.92 -1.77 2.02
CA PRO A 9 6.87 -3.19 2.36
C PRO A 9 5.44 -3.64 2.69
N LEU A 10 5.10 -4.89 2.39
CA LEU A 10 3.75 -5.43 2.54
C LEU A 10 3.18 -5.21 3.96
N LYS A 11 4.00 -5.45 4.98
CA LYS A 11 3.61 -5.23 6.38
C LYS A 11 3.28 -3.77 6.68
N PHE A 12 3.98 -2.81 6.07
CA PHE A 12 3.68 -1.39 6.23
C PHE A 12 2.33 -1.04 5.59
N ARG A 13 2.06 -1.54 4.37
CA ARG A 13 0.76 -1.32 3.70
C ARG A 13 -0.40 -1.87 4.52
N GLN A 14 -0.24 -3.08 5.07
CA GLN A 14 -1.24 -3.70 5.96
C GLN A 14 -1.44 -2.88 7.24
N HIS A 15 -0.34 -2.42 7.85
CA HIS A 15 -0.40 -1.61 9.07
C HIS A 15 -1.14 -0.28 8.86
N VAL A 16 -0.83 0.42 7.76
CA VAL A 16 -1.48 1.69 7.40
C VAL A 16 -2.98 1.50 7.15
N LEU A 17 -3.38 0.42 6.46
CA LEU A 17 -4.79 0.11 6.24
C LEU A 17 -5.51 -0.29 7.53
N ALA A 18 -4.87 -1.05 8.41
CA ALA A 18 -5.44 -1.42 9.71
C ALA A 18 -5.68 -0.19 10.59
N ILE A 19 -4.75 0.77 10.61
CA ILE A 19 -4.92 2.05 11.34
C ILE A 19 -6.04 2.88 10.72
N LYS A 20 -6.08 2.95 9.38
CA LYS A 20 -7.15 3.65 8.66
C LYS A 20 -8.53 3.10 9.04
N GLU A 21 -8.71 1.78 9.06
CA GLU A 21 -9.99 1.16 9.44
C GLU A 21 -10.31 1.36 10.93
N LYS A 22 -9.32 1.19 11.81
CA LYS A 22 -9.48 1.36 13.25
C LYS A 22 -9.91 2.78 13.63
N GLU A 23 -9.32 3.78 13.01
CA GLU A 23 -9.58 5.19 13.29
C GLU A 23 -10.61 5.82 12.35
N LYS A 24 -11.16 5.04 11.39
CA LYS A 24 -12.07 5.49 10.33
C LYS A 24 -11.56 6.74 9.59
N LEU A 25 -10.24 6.80 9.36
CA LEU A 25 -9.57 7.94 8.72
C LEU A 25 -9.86 7.98 7.22
N THR A 26 -9.86 9.20 6.67
CA THR A 26 -9.88 9.38 5.22
C THR A 26 -8.53 9.05 4.59
N TYR A 27 -8.52 8.80 3.28
CA TYR A 27 -7.26 8.57 2.55
C TYR A 27 -6.34 9.78 2.59
N ALA A 28 -6.88 11.00 2.64
CA ALA A 28 -6.10 12.24 2.72
C ALA A 28 -5.41 12.38 4.09
N GLU A 29 -6.13 12.12 5.20
CA GLU A 29 -5.53 12.16 6.54
C GLU A 29 -4.49 11.08 6.74
N THR A 30 -4.77 9.86 6.24
CA THR A 30 -3.82 8.75 6.27
C THR A 30 -2.58 9.08 5.43
N ALA A 31 -2.76 9.71 4.27
CA ALA A 31 -1.66 10.18 3.42
C ALA A 31 -0.76 11.18 4.14
N THR A 32 -1.36 12.17 4.81
CA THR A 32 -0.63 13.18 5.60
C THR A 32 0.09 12.55 6.80
N ARG A 33 -0.56 11.66 7.56
CA ARG A 33 0.03 11.03 8.75
C ARG A 33 1.24 10.15 8.42
N PHE A 34 1.14 9.36 7.35
CA PHE A 34 2.19 8.43 6.96
C PHE A 34 3.12 8.98 5.87
N CYS A 35 2.93 10.24 5.47
CA CYS A 35 3.62 10.90 4.37
C CYS A 35 3.63 10.05 3.08
N VAL A 36 2.51 9.36 2.82
CA VAL A 36 2.33 8.49 1.65
C VAL A 36 1.36 9.11 0.67
N GLY A 37 1.57 8.89 -0.63
CA GLY A 37 0.64 9.39 -1.65
C GLY A 37 -0.75 8.75 -1.51
N THR A 38 -1.81 9.57 -1.58
CA THR A 38 -3.21 9.11 -1.57
C THR A 38 -3.48 8.06 -2.65
N ALA A 39 -2.85 8.20 -3.82
CA ALA A 39 -2.92 7.24 -4.90
C ALA A 39 -2.35 5.87 -4.53
N SER A 40 -1.30 5.81 -3.70
CA SER A 40 -0.73 4.56 -3.18
C SER A 40 -1.71 3.88 -2.23
N LEU A 41 -2.35 4.65 -1.34
CA LEU A 41 -3.36 4.11 -0.42
C LEU A 41 -4.58 3.54 -1.16
N MET A 42 -5.09 4.25 -2.18
CA MET A 42 -6.16 3.72 -3.02
C MET A 42 -5.75 2.44 -3.74
N ARG A 43 -4.49 2.37 -4.20
CA ARG A 43 -3.94 1.18 -4.85
C ARG A 43 -3.90 0.00 -3.88
N TRP A 44 -3.46 0.20 -2.64
CA TRP A 44 -3.44 -0.83 -1.61
C TRP A 44 -4.84 -1.25 -1.19
N ALA A 45 -5.78 -0.31 -1.06
CA ALA A 45 -7.18 -0.63 -0.74
C ALA A 45 -7.84 -1.52 -1.81
N ARG A 46 -7.44 -1.37 -3.09
CA ARG A 46 -7.91 -2.23 -4.18
C ARG A 46 -7.13 -3.54 -4.29
N ARG A 47 -5.81 -3.51 -4.11
CA ARG A 47 -4.91 -4.68 -4.11
C ARG A 47 -3.70 -4.42 -3.20
N ILE A 48 -3.68 -5.10 -2.05
CA ILE A 48 -2.57 -5.05 -1.09
C ILE A 48 -1.37 -5.85 -1.61
N GLU A 49 -1.64 -7.03 -2.20
CA GLU A 49 -0.60 -7.94 -2.66
C GLU A 49 -0.07 -7.56 -4.05
N PRO A 50 1.25 -7.50 -4.23
CA PRO A 50 1.84 -7.42 -5.56
C PRO A 50 1.50 -8.72 -6.31
N CYS A 51 1.02 -8.59 -7.56
CA CYS A 51 0.86 -9.74 -8.44
C CYS A 51 2.24 -10.36 -8.66
N GLN A 52 2.53 -11.50 -8.02
CA GLN A 52 3.84 -12.15 -8.12
C GLN A 52 4.03 -12.89 -9.44
N THR A 53 2.94 -13.22 -10.15
CA THR A 53 3.02 -13.95 -11.41
C THR A 53 2.90 -13.00 -12.59
N ARG A 54 4.02 -12.84 -13.31
CA ARG A 54 4.00 -12.48 -14.73
C ARG A 54 3.96 -13.80 -15.49
N ASP A 55 2.76 -14.32 -15.74
CA ASP A 55 2.56 -15.44 -16.67
C ASP A 55 2.92 -14.96 -18.08
N LYS A 56 4.21 -15.01 -18.44
CA LYS A 56 4.68 -14.82 -19.81
C LYS A 56 4.69 -16.22 -20.46
N PRO A 57 3.89 -16.47 -21.52
CA PRO A 57 4.11 -17.65 -22.33
C PRO A 57 5.46 -17.51 -23.04
N ALA A 58 6.21 -18.62 -23.06
CA ALA A 58 7.51 -18.75 -23.72
C ALA A 58 7.34 -18.96 -25.23
#